data_AF-A0A3P7L653-F1
#
_entry.id   AF-A0A3P7L653-F1
#
_cell.length_a   1.000
_cell.length_b   1.000
_cell.length_c   1.000
_cell.angle_alpha   90.00
_cell.angle_beta   90.00
_cell.angle_gamma   90.00
#
_symmetry.space_group_name_H-M   'P 1'
#
loop_
_entity.id
_entity.type
_entity.pdbx_description
1 polymer ?
#
loop_
_entity_poly.entity_id
_entity_poly.type
_entity_poly.pdbx_seq_one_letter_code
_entity_poly.pdbx_strand_id
1 'polypeptide(L)'
;MTVGGPYIFRQLFDPQSSTYTYLLGDAQSREALIIDPVLEKAERDIDLVKSLDLRLLYAINTHCHADHVTGTYKLKQGIKGCRSVISALSKAKADVFFKDGDTIHCGSIELECRSTPGEFF
;
A
#
# COMPACT_ATOMS: atom_id res chain seq x y z
N MET A 1 -5.51 -3.00 -29.38
CA MET A 1 -6.55 -2.49 -28.48
C MET A 1 -6.63 -3.46 -27.30
N THR A 2 -5.98 -3.16 -26.19
CA THR A 2 -5.99 -4.03 -25.01
C THR A 2 -7.29 -3.85 -24.25
N VAL A 3 -8.02 -4.95 -24.03
CA VAL A 3 -9.18 -5.02 -23.14
C VAL A 3 -8.65 -5.03 -21.71
N GLY A 4 -8.31 -3.85 -21.18
CA GLY A 4 -7.83 -3.67 -19.83
C GLY A 4 -8.19 -2.26 -19.38
N GLY A 5 -8.98 -2.16 -18.31
CA GLY A 5 -9.33 -0.86 -17.74
C GLY A 5 -8.09 -0.06 -17.32
N PRO A 6 -8.23 1.24 -17.03
CA PRO A 6 -7.10 2.11 -16.69
C PRO A 6 -6.39 1.71 -15.40
N TYR A 7 -6.99 0.84 -14.59
CA TYR A 7 -6.49 0.46 -13.27
C TYR A 7 -6.27 -1.05 -13.15
N ILE A 8 -5.23 -1.40 -12.41
CA ILE A 8 -4.92 -2.74 -11.94
C ILE A 8 -5.31 -2.80 -10.46
N PHE A 9 -6.18 -3.74 -10.10
CA PHE A 9 -6.59 -3.96 -8.72
C PHE A 9 -6.41 -5.43 -8.35
N ARG A 10 -5.81 -5.69 -7.17
CA ARG A 10 -5.73 -7.01 -6.56
C ARG A 10 -6.04 -6.89 -5.07
N GLN A 11 -6.98 -7.70 -4.61
CA GLN A 11 -7.14 -7.99 -3.18
C GLN A 11 -6.39 -9.28 -2.88
N LEU A 12 -5.56 -9.25 -1.85
CA LEU A 12 -4.77 -10.37 -1.37
C LEU A 12 -5.16 -10.64 0.07
N PHE A 13 -5.11 -11.90 0.49
CA PHE A 13 -5.53 -12.31 1.82
C PHE A 13 -4.39 -12.97 2.58
N ASP A 14 -4.26 -12.63 3.87
CA ASP A 14 -3.48 -13.39 4.83
C ASP A 14 -4.41 -14.17 5.77
N PRO A 15 -4.47 -15.52 5.69
CA PRO A 15 -5.37 -16.30 6.53
C PRO A 15 -4.97 -16.35 8.01
N GLN A 16 -3.73 -16.00 8.36
CA GLN A 16 -3.26 -16.07 9.74
C GLN A 16 -3.81 -14.90 10.58
N SER A 17 -3.72 -13.68 10.06
CA SER A 17 -4.28 -12.47 10.68
C SER A 17 -5.69 -12.13 10.20
N SER A 18 -6.17 -12.81 9.15
CA SER A 18 -7.37 -12.43 8.41
C SER A 18 -7.30 -11.03 7.77
N THR A 19 -6.07 -10.57 7.47
CA THR A 19 -5.83 -9.25 6.87
C THR A 19 -6.04 -9.28 5.37
N TYR A 20 -6.70 -8.24 4.85
CA TYR A 20 -6.70 -7.93 3.43
C TYR A 20 -5.62 -6.91 3.10
N THR A 21 -4.78 -7.26 2.11
CA THR A 21 -3.82 -6.36 1.49
C THR A 21 -4.34 -5.96 0.11
N TYR A 22 -4.29 -4.68 -0.24
CA TYR A 22 -4.79 -4.19 -1.54
C TYR A 22 -3.65 -3.62 -2.37
N LEU A 23 -3.47 -4.12 -3.59
CA LEU A 23 -2.55 -3.58 -4.58
C LEU A 23 -3.36 -2.83 -5.65
N LEU A 24 -3.05 -1.54 -5.80
CA LEU A 24 -3.61 -0.66 -6.83
C LEU A 24 -2.47 -0.20 -7.74
N GLY A 25 -2.71 -0.20 -9.05
CA GLY A 25 -1.74 0.29 -10.02
C GLY A 25 -2.41 0.97 -11.20
N ASP A 26 -1.77 2.00 -11.73
CA ASP A 26 -2.15 2.64 -12.97
C ASP A 26 -1.58 1.84 -14.15
N ALA A 27 -2.45 1.37 -15.04
CA ALA A 27 -2.06 0.51 -16.15
C ALA A 27 -1.15 1.24 -17.16
N GLN A 28 -1.27 2.57 -17.27
CA GLN A 28 -0.52 3.37 -18.23
C GLN A 28 0.86 3.77 -17.70
N SER A 29 0.93 4.40 -16.53
CA SER A 29 2.20 4.83 -15.93
C SER A 29 2.99 3.69 -15.27
N ARG A 30 2.33 2.55 -15.03
CA ARG A 30 2.82 1.40 -14.25
C ARG A 30 3.08 1.73 -12.78
N GLU A 31 2.75 2.92 -12.31
CA GLU A 31 2.89 3.29 -10.90
C GLU A 31 1.89 2.52 -10.05
N ALA A 32 2.30 2.11 -8.86
CA ALA A 32 1.45 1.36 -7.93
C ALA A 32 1.63 1.78 -6.48
N LEU A 33 0.63 1.45 -5.67
CA LEU A 33 0.63 1.50 -4.22
C LEU A 33 0.03 0.23 -3.64
N ILE A 34 0.44 -0.11 -2.43
CA ILE A 34 -0.08 -1.24 -1.69
C ILE A 34 -0.54 -0.78 -0.31
N ILE A 35 -1.71 -1.27 0.12
CA ILE A 35 -2.37 -0.89 1.38
C ILE A 35 -2.39 -2.11 2.31
N ASP A 36 -2.00 -1.89 3.56
CA ASP A 36 -1.92 -2.87 4.64
C ASP A 36 -1.14 -4.15 4.27
N PRO A 37 0.13 -4.02 3.83
CA PRO A 37 0.97 -5.18 3.56
C PRO A 37 1.37 -5.89 4.86
N VAL A 38 1.33 -7.22 4.84
CA VAL A 38 1.70 -8.09 5.98
C VAL A 38 3.14 -8.60 5.79
N LEU A 39 3.97 -8.59 6.85
CA LEU A 39 5.39 -8.96 6.79
C LEU A 39 5.63 -10.37 6.21
N GLU A 40 4.84 -11.33 6.67
CA GLU A 40 4.89 -12.73 6.28
C GLU A 40 4.51 -12.93 4.80
N LYS A 41 3.84 -11.95 4.19
CA LYS A 41 3.43 -11.96 2.77
C LYS A 41 4.24 -11.02 1.89
N ALA A 42 5.21 -10.28 2.44
CA ALA A 42 5.94 -9.29 1.67
C ALA A 42 6.69 -9.88 0.46
N GLU A 43 7.19 -11.11 0.53
CA GLU A 43 7.83 -11.77 -0.64
C GLU A 43 6.83 -12.03 -1.76
N ARG A 44 5.66 -12.59 -1.43
CA ARG A 44 4.53 -12.76 -2.37
C ARG A 44 4.19 -11.43 -3.03
N ASP A 45 4.12 -10.36 -2.25
CA ASP A 45 3.72 -9.03 -2.73
C ASP A 45 4.79 -8.42 -3.65
N ILE A 46 6.07 -8.58 -3.31
CA ILE A 46 7.20 -8.15 -4.17
C ILE A 46 7.18 -8.88 -5.51
N ASP A 47 6.99 -10.20 -5.48
CA ASP A 47 6.95 -11.01 -6.70
C ASP A 47 5.74 -10.67 -7.56
N LEU A 48 4.59 -10.40 -6.95
CA LEU A 48 3.41 -9.93 -7.66
C LEU A 48 3.65 -8.57 -8.34
N VAL A 49 4.21 -7.60 -7.62
CA VAL A 49 4.55 -6.28 -8.18
C VAL A 49 5.50 -6.42 -9.36
N LYS A 50 6.54 -7.26 -9.24
CA LYS A 50 7.51 -7.51 -10.32
C LYS A 50 6.88 -8.22 -11.51
N SER A 51 6.09 -9.27 -11.29
CA SER A 51 5.45 -10.04 -12.37
C SER A 51 4.43 -9.22 -13.14
N LEU A 52 3.80 -8.24 -12.48
CA LEU A 52 2.91 -7.29 -13.11
C LEU A 52 3.66 -6.11 -13.74
N ASP A 53 4.98 -6.03 -13.70
CA ASP A 53 5.75 -4.87 -14.19
C ASP A 53 5.21 -3.54 -13.63
N LEU A 54 5.11 -3.47 -12.30
CA LEU A 54 4.64 -2.30 -11.56
C LEU A 54 5.78 -1.63 -10.80
N ARG A 55 5.74 -0.30 -10.76
CA ARG A 55 6.64 0.54 -9.96
C ARG A 55 5.94 0.92 -8.66
N LEU A 56 6.20 0.16 -7.60
CA LEU A 56 5.60 0.42 -6.29
C LEU A 56 6.21 1.68 -5.64
N LEU A 57 5.40 2.74 -5.54
CA LEU A 57 5.79 4.02 -4.95
C LEU A 57 5.54 4.07 -3.45
N TYR A 58 4.41 3.52 -3.02
CA TYR A 58 3.92 3.66 -1.66
C TYR A 58 3.48 2.32 -1.08
N ALA A 59 3.93 2.05 0.14
CA ALA A 59 3.40 1.01 0.99
C ALA A 59 2.71 1.69 2.19
N ILE A 60 1.39 1.70 2.17
CA ILE A 60 0.52 2.49 3.03
C ILE A 60 -0.04 1.59 4.12
N ASN A 61 0.00 2.02 5.38
CA ASN A 61 -0.85 1.42 6.42
C ASN A 61 -2.03 2.35 6.72
N THR A 62 -3.22 1.78 6.86
CA THR A 62 -4.43 2.51 7.29
C THR A 62 -4.31 2.99 8.73
N HIS A 63 -3.73 2.18 9.60
CA HIS A 63 -3.49 2.47 11.01
C HIS A 63 -2.28 1.67 11.53
N CYS A 64 -1.96 1.82 12.82
CA CYS A 64 -0.98 0.95 13.48
C CYS A 64 -1.66 -0.38 13.84
N HIS A 65 -1.39 -1.43 13.07
CA HIS A 65 -1.97 -2.76 13.26
C HIS A 65 -1.49 -3.42 14.56
N ALA A 66 -2.39 -4.10 15.26
CA ALA A 66 -2.10 -4.84 16.50
C ALA A 66 -2.09 -6.36 16.32
N ASP A 67 -2.66 -6.83 15.21
CA ASP A 67 -2.89 -8.22 14.84
C ASP A 67 -1.79 -8.79 13.94
N HIS A 68 -1.03 -7.94 13.24
CA HIS A 68 0.08 -8.35 12.38
C HIS A 68 1.23 -7.33 12.34
N VAL A 69 2.41 -7.79 11.94
CA VAL A 69 3.56 -6.92 11.69
C VAL A 69 3.49 -6.41 10.24
N THR A 70 3.58 -5.09 10.07
CA THR A 70 3.57 -4.48 8.73
C THR A 70 4.74 -4.94 7.85
N GLY A 71 4.46 -5.25 6.59
CA GLY A 71 5.44 -5.62 5.58
C GLY A 71 6.14 -4.43 4.94
N THR A 72 5.76 -3.19 5.27
CA THR A 72 6.31 -1.95 4.68
C THR A 72 7.84 -1.90 4.67
N TYR A 73 8.50 -2.30 5.77
CA TYR A 73 9.97 -2.32 5.83
C TYR A 73 10.57 -3.31 4.81
N LYS A 74 10.01 -4.51 4.71
CA LYS A 74 10.50 -5.54 3.80
C LYS A 74 10.26 -5.16 2.34
N LEU A 75 9.13 -4.52 2.04
CA LEU A 75 8.84 -3.95 0.71
C LEU A 75 9.86 -2.87 0.32
N LYS A 76 10.24 -1.98 1.25
CA LYS A 76 11.27 -0.96 1.01
C LYS A 76 12.64 -1.56 0.69
N GLN A 77 13.00 -2.67 1.33
CA GLN A 77 14.26 -3.38 1.05
C GLN A 77 14.21 -4.08 -0.33
N GLY A 78 13.06 -4.68 -0.67
CA GLY A 78 12.90 -5.45 -1.90
C GLY A 78 12.62 -4.62 -3.17
N ILE A 79 12.10 -3.39 -3.01
CA ILE A 79 11.69 -2.53 -4.12
C ILE A 79 12.28 -1.12 -3.92
N LYS A 80 13.26 -0.78 -4.76
CA LYS A 80 13.93 0.52 -4.73
C LYS A 80 12.93 1.64 -5.02
N GLY A 81 12.94 2.66 -4.15
CA GLY A 81 12.11 3.85 -4.30
C GLY A 81 10.71 3.73 -3.68
N CYS A 82 10.34 2.54 -3.17
CA CYS A 82 9.15 2.39 -2.34
C CYS A 82 9.31 3.18 -1.04
N ARG A 83 8.27 3.92 -0.64
CA ARG A 83 8.22 4.70 0.60
C ARG A 83 7.09 4.19 1.49
N SER A 84 7.35 4.08 2.79
CA SER A 84 6.29 3.76 3.76
C SER A 84 5.45 4.99 4.06
N VAL A 85 4.14 4.80 4.18
CA VAL A 85 3.17 5.88 4.40
C VAL A 85 2.21 5.49 5.53
N ILE A 86 1.93 6.42 6.45
CA ILE A 86 0.92 6.23 7.50
C ILE A 86 0.36 7.58 7.97
N SER A 87 -0.80 7.58 8.64
CA SER A 87 -1.36 8.79 9.26
C SER A 87 -0.38 9.45 10.23
N ALA A 88 -0.30 10.78 10.20
CA ALA A 88 0.48 11.58 11.15
C ALA A 88 0.02 11.41 12.62
N LEU A 89 -1.22 10.98 12.83
CA LEU A 89 -1.77 10.75 14.17
C LEU A 89 -1.30 9.43 14.81
N SER A 90 -0.87 8.46 13.98
CA SER A 90 -0.52 7.09 14.43
C SER A 90 0.70 7.00 15.37
N LYS A 91 1.51 8.07 15.47
CA LYS A 91 2.80 8.10 16.19
C LYS A 91 3.84 7.05 15.74
N ALA A 92 3.58 6.33 14.65
CA ALA A 92 4.49 5.37 14.07
C ALA A 92 5.63 6.05 13.29
N LYS A 93 6.64 5.27 12.90
CA LYS A 93 7.72 5.74 12.01
C LYS A 93 7.39 5.37 10.55
N ALA A 94 7.42 6.34 9.66
CA ALA A 94 7.26 6.16 8.22
C ALA A 94 8.08 7.19 7.43
N ASP A 95 8.25 6.99 6.12
CA ASP A 95 8.93 7.96 5.25
C ASP A 95 8.03 9.16 4.93
N VAL A 96 6.73 8.93 4.82
CA VAL A 96 5.72 9.94 4.48
C VAL A 96 4.55 9.83 5.47
N PHE A 97 4.01 10.98 5.87
CA PHE A 97 2.82 11.07 6.69
C PHE A 97 1.71 11.81 5.96
N PHE A 98 0.47 11.38 6.14
CA PHE A 98 -0.72 12.09 5.65
C PHE A 98 -1.61 12.57 6.80
N LYS A 99 -2.45 13.56 6.51
CA LYS A 99 -3.49 14.10 7.38
C LYS A 99 -4.86 13.98 6.70
N ASP A 100 -5.90 14.34 7.44
CA ASP A 100 -7.24 14.48 6.88
C ASP A 100 -7.25 15.50 5.72
N GLY A 101 -7.90 15.12 4.61
CA GLY A 101 -8.00 15.92 3.40
C GLY A 101 -6.79 15.90 2.48
N ASP A 102 -5.68 15.25 2.86
CA ASP A 102 -4.55 15.05 1.95
C ASP A 102 -4.92 14.07 0.83
N THR A 103 -4.29 14.20 -0.34
CA THR A 103 -4.46 13.26 -1.45
C THR A 103 -3.14 12.59 -1.81
N ILE A 104 -3.14 11.26 -1.86
CA ILE A 104 -2.00 10.47 -2.34
C ILE A 104 -2.20 10.18 -3.83
N HIS A 105 -1.26 10.61 -4.65
CA HIS A 105 -1.28 10.43 -6.10
C HIS A 105 -0.37 9.27 -6.54
N CYS A 106 -0.84 8.46 -7.48
CA CYS A 106 -0.08 7.38 -8.10
C CYS A 106 -0.54 7.20 -9.56
N GLY A 107 0.24 7.74 -10.50
CA GLY A 107 -0.20 7.90 -11.87
C GLY A 107 -1.49 8.72 -11.95
N SER A 108 -2.51 8.14 -12.59
CA SER A 108 -3.87 8.69 -12.63
C SER A 108 -4.77 8.33 -11.42
N ILE A 109 -4.25 7.60 -10.43
CA ILE A 109 -4.98 7.23 -9.21
C ILE A 109 -4.82 8.32 -8.16
N GLU A 110 -5.94 8.71 -7.55
CA GLU A 110 -6.01 9.65 -6.44
C GLU A 110 -6.71 8.99 -5.24
N LEU A 111 -6.03 8.96 -4.09
CA LEU A 111 -6.59 8.47 -2.83
C LEU A 111 -6.73 9.65 -1.87
N GLU A 112 -7.97 10.07 -1.63
CA GLU A 112 -8.30 11.06 -0.60
C GLU A 112 -8.18 10.41 0.79
N CYS A 113 -7.33 10.98 1.64
CA CYS A 113 -7.15 10.56 3.02
C CYS A 113 -8.24 11.18 3.89
N ARG A 114 -9.17 10.34 4.39
CA ARG A 114 -10.18 10.75 5.36
C ARG A 114 -9.85 10.19 6.73
N SER A 115 -9.82 11.05 7.74
CA SER A 115 -9.62 10.65 9.12
C SER A 115 -10.88 9.98 9.64
N THR A 116 -10.77 8.69 9.95
CA THR A 116 -11.83 7.89 10.57
C THR A 116 -11.34 7.30 11.89
N PRO A 117 -10.96 8.14 12.88
CA PRO A 117 -10.43 7.66 14.15
C PRO A 117 -11.51 6.94 14.95
N GLY A 118 -11.08 6.01 15.82
CA GLY A 118 -11.97 5.22 16.64
C GLY A 118 -11.21 4.05 17.25
N GLU A 119 -10.96 3.02 16.45
CA GLU A 119 -10.27 1.79 16.89
C GLU A 119 -8.83 2.06 17.34
N PHE A 120 -8.14 2.98 16.67
CA PHE A 120 -6.83 3.51 17.09
C PHE A 120 -6.77 5.04 16.90
N PHE A 121 -5.87 5.70 17.62
CA PHE A 121 -5.60 7.14 17.57
C PHE A 121 -4.34 7.45 16.75
#